data_AF-A0A2U3PIM7-F1
#
_entry.id   AF-A0A2U3PIM7-F1
#
_cell.length_a   1.000
_cell.length_b   1.000
_cell.length_c   1.000
_cell.angle_alpha   90.00
_cell.angle_beta   90.00
_cell.angle_gamma   90.00
#
_symmetry.space_group_name_H-M   'P 1'
#
loop_
_entity.id
_entity.type
_entity.pdbx_description
1 polymer ?
#
loop_
_entity_poly.entity_id
_entity_poly.type
_entity_poly.pdbx_seq_one_letter_code
_entity_poly.pdbx_strand_id
1 'polypeptide(L)'
;MKVLIVAVAAVAAAVTLGAGTSHADDQSFIDRLHATQFVMPSTEGSYVRFGHMVCDKLHAGAQPSDLYGMFSLNQGPNVVDAAQHELCPDTLR
;
A
#
# COMPACT_ATOMS: atom_id res chain seq x y z
N MET A 1 -39.22 23.74 -30.37
CA MET A 1 -39.21 22.68 -29.33
C MET A 1 -39.01 21.32 -30.00
N LYS A 2 -37.81 20.76 -29.88
CA LYS A 2 -37.49 19.33 -30.06
C LYS A 2 -36.07 19.14 -29.54
N VAL A 3 -35.97 18.69 -28.30
CA VAL A 3 -34.72 18.29 -27.65
C VAL A 3 -34.53 16.82 -27.96
N LEU A 4 -33.39 16.42 -28.53
CA LEU A 4 -32.84 15.08 -28.36
C LEU A 4 -31.31 15.18 -28.27
N ILE A 5 -30.85 14.71 -27.11
CA ILE A 5 -29.49 14.64 -26.60
C ILE A 5 -28.71 13.59 -27.40
N VAL A 6 -27.49 13.91 -27.83
CA VAL A 6 -26.48 12.90 -28.16
C VAL A 6 -25.23 13.22 -27.34
N ALA A 7 -24.92 12.27 -26.47
CA ALA A 7 -23.86 12.32 -25.50
C ALA A 7 -22.53 11.78 -26.08
N VAL A 8 -21.49 11.98 -25.25
CA VAL A 8 -20.23 11.23 -25.18
C VAL A 8 -19.08 11.73 -26.06
N ALA A 9 -18.19 12.49 -25.42
CA ALA A 9 -16.78 12.09 -25.27
C ALA A 9 -16.14 12.94 -24.15
N ALA A 10 -16.48 12.65 -22.89
CA ALA A 10 -15.65 13.10 -21.78
C ALA A 10 -14.38 12.23 -21.81
N VAL A 11 -13.28 12.78 -22.35
CA VAL A 11 -11.96 12.19 -22.21
C VAL A 11 -11.57 12.32 -20.74
N ALA A 12 -11.91 11.30 -19.95
CA ALA A 12 -11.46 11.19 -18.58
C ALA A 12 -9.97 10.80 -18.59
N ALA A 13 -9.10 11.78 -18.74
CA ALA A 13 -7.70 11.64 -18.32
C ALA A 13 -7.66 11.67 -16.80
N ALA A 14 -8.04 10.55 -16.17
CA ALA A 14 -7.87 10.32 -14.75
C ALA A 14 -6.37 10.10 -14.49
N VAL A 15 -5.63 11.19 -14.34
CA VAL A 15 -4.34 11.18 -13.64
C VAL A 15 -4.68 11.06 -12.16
N THR A 16 -4.86 9.83 -11.67
CA THR A 16 -4.99 9.56 -10.23
C THR A 16 -3.61 9.64 -9.59
N LEU A 17 -3.11 10.87 -9.46
CA LEU A 17 -2.04 11.16 -8.50
C LEU A 17 -2.71 11.31 -7.14
N GLY A 18 -2.72 10.23 -6.35
CA GLY A 18 -3.05 10.30 -4.92
C GLY A 18 -4.09 9.28 -4.48
N ALA A 19 -3.64 8.38 -3.59
CA ALA A 19 -4.42 7.63 -2.62
C ALA A 19 -5.63 6.86 -3.20
N GLY A 20 -5.36 5.73 -3.83
CA GLY A 20 -6.38 4.77 -4.21
C GLY A 20 -6.97 4.07 -3.00
N THR A 21 -7.83 4.75 -2.23
CA THR A 21 -8.72 4.14 -1.22
C THR A 21 -8.01 3.16 -0.29
N SER A 22 -7.51 3.60 0.88
CA SER A 22 -6.83 2.77 1.92
C SER A 22 -7.09 1.25 1.88
N HIS A 23 -8.34 0.79 1.72
CA HIS A 23 -8.68 -0.63 1.53
C HIS A 23 -8.10 -1.35 0.30
N ALA A 24 -7.99 -0.71 -0.87
CA ALA A 24 -7.39 -1.31 -2.06
C ALA A 24 -5.88 -1.44 -1.90
N ASP A 25 -5.25 -0.41 -1.35
CA ASP A 25 -3.81 -0.41 -1.02
C ASP A 25 -3.52 -1.48 0.05
N ASP A 26 -4.38 -1.62 1.06
CA ASP A 26 -4.29 -2.67 2.10
C ASP A 26 -4.36 -4.08 1.50
N GLN A 27 -5.28 -4.31 0.55
CA GLN A 27 -5.39 -5.61 -0.10
C GLN A 27 -4.19 -5.89 -1.00
N SER A 28 -3.70 -4.91 -1.76
CA SER A 28 -2.51 -5.05 -2.60
C SER A 28 -1.26 -5.36 -1.77
N PHE A 29 -1.13 -4.71 -0.60
CA PHE A 29 -0.11 -5.00 0.39
C PHE A 29 -0.16 -6.46 0.87
N ILE A 30 -1.36 -6.95 1.23
CA ILE A 30 -1.55 -8.34 1.64
C ILE A 30 -1.23 -9.32 0.51
N ASP A 31 -1.70 -9.06 -0.70
CA ASP A 31 -1.46 -9.89 -1.88
C ASP A 31 0.05 -9.97 -2.19
N ARG A 32 0.78 -8.84 -2.08
CA ARG A 32 2.23 -8.80 -2.21
C ARG A 32 2.94 -9.64 -1.15
N LEU A 33 2.51 -9.58 0.11
CA LEU A 33 3.09 -10.43 1.16
C LEU A 33 2.90 -11.91 0.80
N HIS A 34 1.69 -12.33 0.44
CA HIS A 34 1.40 -13.71 0.03
C HIS A 34 2.29 -14.16 -1.15
N ALA A 35 2.59 -13.28 -2.09
CA ALA A 35 3.46 -13.57 -3.24
C ALA A 35 4.92 -13.91 -2.84
N THR A 36 5.39 -13.46 -1.68
CA THR A 36 6.75 -13.73 -1.17
C THR A 36 6.87 -15.03 -0.37
N GLN A 37 5.85 -15.90 -0.40
CA GLN A 37 5.69 -17.05 0.50
C GLN A 37 5.69 -16.65 1.98
N PHE A 38 5.25 -15.43 2.25
CA PHE A 38 5.14 -14.89 3.59
C PHE A 38 4.12 -15.70 4.38
N VAL A 39 4.57 -16.37 5.44
CA VAL A 39 3.65 -16.97 6.41
C VAL A 39 3.30 -15.89 7.40
N MET A 40 2.02 -15.49 7.42
CA MET A 40 1.46 -14.58 8.42
C MET A 40 1.09 -15.36 9.69
N PRO A 41 1.90 -15.36 10.76
CA PRO A 41 1.52 -15.93 12.06
C PRO A 41 0.38 -15.18 12.76
N SER A 42 -0.05 -14.03 12.23
CA SER A 42 -1.13 -13.18 12.75
C SER A 42 -2.17 -12.92 11.66
N THR A 43 -3.27 -12.25 11.99
CA THR A 43 -4.32 -11.95 11.01
C THR A 43 -3.85 -10.92 9.99
N GLU A 44 -4.44 -10.93 8.79
CA GLU A 44 -4.16 -9.94 7.74
C GLU A 44 -4.38 -8.50 8.24
N GLY A 45 -5.44 -8.27 9.02
CA GLY A 45 -5.70 -6.97 9.63
C GLY A 45 -4.59 -6.50 10.60
N SER A 46 -3.88 -7.42 11.27
CA SER A 46 -2.70 -7.06 12.07
C SER A 46 -1.54 -6.62 11.17
N TYR A 47 -1.33 -7.30 10.04
CA TYR A 47 -0.29 -6.93 9.08
C TYR A 47 -0.57 -5.60 8.41
N VAL A 48 -1.82 -5.34 8.03
CA VAL A 48 -2.24 -4.02 7.52
C VAL A 48 -1.89 -2.92 8.53
N ARG A 49 -2.24 -3.10 9.81
CA ARG A 49 -1.87 -2.14 10.86
C ARG A 49 -0.36 -1.96 11.00
N PHE A 50 0.42 -3.03 10.87
CA PHE A 50 1.88 -2.92 10.90
C PHE A 50 2.45 -2.22 9.66
N GLY A 51 1.89 -2.46 8.47
CA GLY A 51 2.27 -1.77 7.24
C GLY A 51 2.07 -0.25 7.37
N HIS A 52 0.91 0.18 7.87
CA HIS A 52 0.67 1.61 8.17
C HIS A 52 1.63 2.16 9.22
N MET A 53 1.90 1.40 10.29
CA MET A 53 2.88 1.83 11.31
C MET A 53 4.30 1.96 10.74
N VAL A 54 4.69 1.09 9.80
CA VAL A 54 5.95 1.21 9.07
C VAL A 54 5.97 2.51 8.29
N CYS A 55 4.91 2.82 7.54
CA CYS A 55 4.80 4.08 6.80
C CYS A 55 4.92 5.30 7.71
N ASP A 56 4.21 5.35 8.84
CA ASP A 56 4.31 6.44 9.81
C ASP A 56 5.75 6.66 10.29
N LYS A 57 6.49 5.56 10.56
CA LYS A 57 7.89 5.63 11.00
C LYS A 57 8.83 6.11 9.89
N LEU A 58 8.61 5.66 8.66
CA LEU A 58 9.39 6.10 7.51
C LEU A 58 9.16 7.59 7.21
N HIS A 59 7.91 8.06 7.29
CA HIS A 59 7.58 9.49 7.19
C HIS A 59 8.19 10.31 8.33
N ALA A 60 8.33 9.72 9.51
CA ALA A 60 9.04 10.32 10.64
C ALA A 60 10.59 10.30 10.51
N GLY A 61 11.12 9.70 9.44
CA GLY A 61 12.55 9.69 9.12
C GLY A 61 13.32 8.46 9.61
N ALA A 62 12.64 7.38 10.02
CA ALA A 62 13.31 6.11 10.29
C ALA A 62 13.88 5.52 8.99
N GLN A 63 15.02 4.81 9.09
CA GLN A 63 15.54 4.05 7.96
C GLN A 63 14.79 2.71 7.84
N PRO A 64 14.50 2.21 6.63
CA PRO A 64 13.81 0.92 6.43
C PRO A 64 14.43 -0.24 7.21
N SER A 65 15.76 -0.31 7.25
CA SER A 65 16.52 -1.35 7.95
C SER A 65 16.28 -1.38 9.47
N ASP A 66 15.99 -0.22 10.07
CA ASP A 66 15.75 -0.11 11.51
C ASP A 66 14.41 -0.74 11.91
N LEU A 67 13.50 -0.88 10.95
CA LEU A 67 12.15 -1.39 11.15
C LEU A 67 12.05 -2.91 11.00
N TYR A 68 13.08 -3.57 10.43
CA TYR A 68 13.04 -5.02 10.20
C TYR A 68 12.87 -5.82 11.50
N GLY A 69 13.45 -5.32 12.61
CA GLY A 69 13.36 -5.95 13.92
C GLY A 69 11.96 -5.92 14.56
N MET A 70 11.01 -5.17 13.99
CA MET A 70 9.62 -5.17 14.44
C MET A 70 8.89 -6.48 14.10
N PHE A 71 9.44 -7.28 13.19
CA PHE A 71 8.80 -8.48 12.65
C PHE A 71 9.61 -9.73 12.98
N SER A 72 8.93 -10.82 13.29
CA SER A 72 9.58 -12.10 13.62
C SER A 72 10.18 -12.79 12.40
N LEU A 73 11.09 -13.75 12.62
CA LEU A 73 11.50 -14.77 11.63
C LEU A 73 11.95 -14.21 10.25
N ASN A 74 12.77 -13.16 10.25
CA ASN A 74 13.32 -12.53 9.02
C ASN A 74 12.25 -11.96 8.07
N GLN A 75 11.04 -11.74 8.55
CA GLN A 75 9.94 -11.18 7.76
C GLN A 75 10.03 -9.66 7.58
N GLY A 76 10.86 -9.00 8.38
CA GLY A 76 11.00 -7.55 8.38
C GLY A 76 11.26 -6.93 7.02
N PRO A 77 12.25 -7.42 6.24
CA PRO A 77 12.49 -6.91 4.89
C PRO A 77 11.26 -7.01 3.98
N ASN A 78 10.54 -8.14 4.00
CA ASN A 78 9.36 -8.34 3.16
C ASN A 78 8.21 -7.39 3.54
N VAL A 79 7.95 -7.21 4.85
CA VAL A 79 6.88 -6.31 5.30
C VAL A 79 7.20 -4.86 5.00
N VAL A 80 8.44 -4.43 5.26
CA VAL A 80 8.85 -3.06 5.01
C VAL A 80 8.87 -2.77 3.51
N ASP A 81 9.43 -3.66 2.69
CA ASP A 81 9.41 -3.53 1.23
C ASP A 81 7.97 -3.43 0.68
N ALA A 82 7.09 -4.32 1.14
CA ALA A 82 5.70 -4.31 0.70
C ALA A 82 4.96 -3.04 1.13
N ALA A 83 5.17 -2.57 2.36
CA ALA A 83 4.59 -1.32 2.84
C ALA A 83 5.07 -0.13 2.02
N GLN A 84 6.36 -0.05 1.69
CA GLN A 84 6.89 1.02 0.85
C GLN A 84 6.31 0.98 -0.56
N HIS A 85 6.18 -0.18 -1.19
CA HIS A 85 5.69 -0.24 -2.57
C HIS A 85 4.17 -0.04 -2.70
N GLU A 86 3.39 -0.52 -1.73
CA GLU A 86 1.92 -0.56 -1.83
C GLU A 86 1.24 0.53 -1.00
N LEU A 87 1.73 0.84 0.21
CA LEU A 87 1.07 1.74 1.14
C LEU A 87 1.68 3.16 1.16
N CYS A 88 3.00 3.27 1.09
CA CYS A 88 3.72 4.56 1.14
C CYS A 88 4.88 4.66 0.13
N PRO A 89 4.57 4.65 -1.19
CA PRO A 89 5.57 4.72 -2.26
C PRO A 89 6.39 6.00 -2.29
N ASP A 90 5.93 7.07 -1.64
CA ASP A 90 6.66 8.32 -1.47
C ASP A 90 7.88 8.19 -0.53
N THR A 91 7.99 7.08 0.21
CA THR A 91 9.14 6.79 1.09
C THR A 91 10.28 6.09 0.36
N LEU A 92 10.08 5.64 -0.89
CA LEU A 92 11.12 5.11 -1.75
C LEU A 92 11.98 6.28 -2.26
N ARG A 93 13.23 6.37 -1.77
CA ARG A 93 14.21 7.39 -2.19
C ARG A 93 15.37 6.79 -2.95
#